data_AF-A0A0G0C3X3-F1
#
_entry.id   AF-A0A0G0C3X3-F1
#
_cell.length_a   1.000
_cell.length_b   1.000
_cell.length_c   1.000
_cell.angle_alpha   90.00
_cell.angle_beta   90.00
_cell.angle_gamma   90.00
#
_symmetry.space_group_name_H-M   'P 1'
#
loop_
_entity.id
_entity.type
_entity.pdbx_description
1 polymer ?
#
loop_
_entity_poly.entity_id
_entity_poly.type
_entity_poly.pdbx_seq_one_letter_code
_entity_poly.pdbx_strand_id
1 'polypeptide(L)'
;MKTKNEENKNSLPHSYEEKRKIDEIAGQTYSWLGRTYVFVRKTQIKTWKGVFLLAFVAGFFISIIATVSLNLQSMSDAAEEVSLSLLDAQSGEGYLSATEGDNFDLDVIIDTNGSDVVVARAIIEYDPLFFQMTGWDLTNSVFANGLDCSDVDDPDRTCEIIDNDTVNGILDITVAKPTPGVNVASGVLATISFQALQSSAESKNISLRFISAGSYEDSDVIADDGNGTDILASVFNASIIVNPIDLTPPVLGEITPIVTPTSDNTPNYVFSSTEAGTIIYGGSCSSSDVTAVLGNNTITFNSLGDGTYSDCTIVVTDASGNVSDSLAISSFTIESIAITLERGDVDQNGTINTTDAQLVLRKSVGMDMSLTSWYDSINTGDANCDGVTNTTDAMLILRNSIGLDMSETDWCL
;
A
#
# COMPACT_ATOMS: atom_id res chain seq x y z
N MET A 1 44.23 -44.48 64.88
CA MET A 1 44.84 -43.35 65.61
C MET A 1 45.33 -42.35 64.55
N LYS A 2 44.82 -41.10 64.57
CA LYS A 2 45.43 -39.82 64.13
C LYS A 2 46.30 -39.82 62.84
N THR A 3 45.90 -39.23 61.70
CA THR A 3 45.68 -37.81 61.28
C THR A 3 46.79 -37.31 60.35
N LYS A 4 46.38 -36.74 59.18
CA LYS A 4 46.82 -35.50 58.48
C LYS A 4 48.33 -35.29 58.21
N ASN A 5 48.83 -34.76 57.09
CA ASN A 5 48.36 -33.88 56.00
C ASN A 5 49.39 -33.99 54.85
N GLU A 6 48.99 -33.78 53.59
CA GLU A 6 49.73 -32.92 52.65
C GLU A 6 48.87 -32.59 51.42
N GLU A 7 49.19 -31.44 50.83
CA GLU A 7 48.32 -30.50 50.11
C GLU A 7 47.98 -30.91 48.67
N ASN A 8 46.73 -30.65 48.27
CA ASN A 8 46.25 -30.77 46.90
C ASN A 8 46.31 -29.39 46.23
N LYS A 9 47.15 -29.24 45.19
CA LYS A 9 47.19 -28.06 44.33
C LYS A 9 46.13 -28.19 43.24
N ASN A 10 45.07 -27.39 43.34
CA ASN A 10 44.14 -27.14 42.24
C ASN A 10 44.78 -26.14 41.26
N SER A 11 45.09 -26.60 40.04
CA SER A 11 45.30 -25.73 38.88
C SER A 11 44.03 -25.78 38.00
N LEU A 12 43.33 -24.66 37.93
CA LEU A 12 42.18 -24.44 37.04
C LEU A 12 42.65 -24.38 35.57
N PRO A 13 41.91 -24.93 34.61
CA PRO A 13 42.21 -24.77 33.20
C PRO A 13 41.63 -23.44 32.68
N HIS A 14 42.48 -22.64 32.03
CA HIS A 14 42.04 -21.50 31.22
C HIS A 14 41.29 -22.01 30.00
N SER A 15 39.98 -21.69 29.93
CA SER A 15 39.20 -21.73 28.70
C SER A 15 39.65 -20.55 27.82
N TYR A 16 40.15 -20.82 26.62
CA TYR A 16 40.28 -19.81 25.59
C TYR A 16 38.89 -19.61 24.99
N GLU A 17 38.26 -18.50 25.32
CA GLU A 17 37.03 -18.04 24.69
C GLU A 17 37.40 -17.55 23.28
N GLU A 18 36.86 -18.24 22.27
CA GLU A 18 37.01 -17.89 20.87
C GLU A 18 36.30 -16.55 20.65
N LYS A 19 37.05 -15.49 20.32
CA LYS A 19 36.47 -14.16 20.09
C LYS A 19 35.49 -14.24 18.92
N ARG A 20 34.32 -13.65 19.08
CA ARG A 20 33.33 -13.56 18.02
C ARG A 20 33.87 -12.68 16.89
N LYS A 21 33.53 -13.00 15.65
CA LYS A 21 34.00 -12.28 14.45
C LYS A 21 33.67 -10.77 14.51
N ILE A 22 32.58 -10.39 15.18
CA ILE A 22 32.19 -8.99 15.37
C ILE A 22 33.15 -8.21 16.29
N ASP A 23 33.61 -8.84 17.38
CA ASP A 23 34.56 -8.23 18.32
C ASP A 23 35.94 -8.04 17.67
N GLU A 24 36.27 -8.89 16.70
CA GLU A 24 37.48 -8.77 15.88
C GLU A 24 37.40 -7.57 14.92
N ILE A 25 36.27 -7.39 14.22
CA ILE A 25 36.05 -6.24 13.35
C ILE A 25 36.07 -4.93 14.14
N ALA A 26 35.35 -4.86 15.27
CA ALA A 26 35.30 -3.65 16.10
C ALA A 26 36.68 -3.31 16.71
N GLY A 27 37.43 -4.30 17.20
CA GLY A 27 38.72 -4.08 17.84
C GLY A 27 39.83 -3.63 16.89
N GLN A 28 39.79 -4.05 15.62
CA GLN A 28 40.82 -3.70 14.64
C GLN A 28 40.64 -2.30 14.05
N THR A 29 39.43 -1.72 14.10
CA THR A 29 39.16 -0.33 13.69
C THR A 29 39.94 0.70 14.51
N TYR A 30 40.39 0.35 15.73
CA TYR A 30 41.06 1.27 16.65
C TYR A 30 42.60 1.22 16.69
N SER A 31 43.24 0.41 15.83
CA SER A 31 44.69 0.19 15.88
C SER A 31 45.51 1.25 15.11
N TRP A 32 45.66 2.47 15.65
CA TRP A 32 46.64 3.45 15.11
C TRP A 32 47.45 4.28 16.13
N LEU A 33 47.15 4.32 17.44
CA LEU A 33 47.92 5.20 18.37
C LEU A 33 48.81 4.46 19.37
N GLY A 34 50.08 4.27 18.98
CA GLY A 34 51.17 3.72 19.80
C GLY A 34 51.57 4.59 21.00
N ARG A 35 51.67 3.96 22.18
CA ARG A 35 52.03 4.58 23.47
C ARG A 35 53.53 4.85 23.60
N THR A 36 53.92 5.99 24.19
CA THR A 36 55.29 6.26 24.64
C THR A 36 55.31 6.57 26.14
N TYR A 37 56.02 5.77 26.94
CA TYR A 37 56.28 6.06 28.36
C TYR A 37 57.72 6.49 28.56
N VAL A 38 57.93 7.62 29.26
CA VAL A 38 59.25 8.11 29.67
C VAL A 38 59.44 7.83 31.17
N PHE A 39 60.41 6.99 31.52
CA PHE A 39 60.83 6.75 32.90
C PHE A 39 61.90 7.78 33.33
N VAL A 40 61.65 8.50 34.43
CA VAL A 40 62.65 9.36 35.08
C VAL A 40 63.23 8.65 36.32
N ARG A 41 64.56 8.55 36.40
CA ARG A 41 65.28 7.91 37.54
C ARG A 41 65.29 8.79 38.79
N LYS A 42 65.18 8.11 39.93
CA LYS A 42 65.10 8.65 41.29
C LYS A 42 66.50 8.85 41.87
N THR A 43 67.05 10.06 41.89
CA THR A 43 68.15 10.41 42.82
C THR A 43 68.17 11.90 43.15
N GLN A 44 68.14 12.19 44.46
CA GLN A 44 68.26 13.48 45.15
C GLN A 44 66.97 14.31 45.37
N ILE A 45 66.14 13.86 46.31
CA ILE A 45 65.15 14.73 46.96
C ILE A 45 65.39 14.70 48.47
N LYS A 46 65.94 15.80 49.01
CA LYS A 46 66.10 16.03 50.46
C LYS A 46 64.71 16.06 51.12
N THR A 47 64.63 15.42 52.29
CA THR A 47 63.46 14.88 52.99
C THR A 47 62.29 15.84 53.25
N TRP A 48 62.45 17.16 53.06
CA TRP A 48 61.36 18.13 53.16
C TRP A 48 60.63 18.41 51.84
N LYS A 49 61.30 18.25 50.69
CA LYS A 49 60.65 18.33 49.38
C LYS A 49 59.82 17.08 49.06
N GLY A 50 60.14 15.94 49.71
CA GLY A 50 59.38 14.70 49.59
C GLY A 50 57.96 14.82 50.15
N VAL A 51 57.77 15.50 51.29
CA VAL A 51 56.44 15.70 51.90
C VAL A 51 55.58 16.64 51.05
N PHE A 52 56.16 17.71 50.51
CA PHE A 52 55.43 18.62 49.61
C PHE A 52 55.09 17.95 48.27
N LEU A 53 56.00 17.12 47.74
CA LEU A 53 55.73 16.31 46.54
C LEU A 53 54.68 15.24 46.82
N LEU A 54 54.69 14.58 47.98
CA LEU A 54 53.73 13.55 48.34
C LEU A 54 52.34 14.12 48.64
N ALA A 55 52.26 15.32 49.23
CA ALA A 55 51.00 16.03 49.42
C ALA A 55 50.46 16.60 48.09
N PHE A 56 51.33 17.11 47.20
CA PHE A 56 50.92 17.56 45.88
C PHE A 56 50.50 16.38 44.99
N VAL A 57 51.22 15.27 45.03
CA VAL A 57 50.88 14.04 44.29
C VAL A 57 49.61 13.39 44.87
N ALA A 58 49.44 13.33 46.19
CA ALA A 58 48.20 12.84 46.80
C ALA A 58 47.00 13.74 46.49
N GLY A 59 47.17 15.07 46.52
CA GLY A 59 46.13 16.01 46.12
C GLY A 59 45.80 15.92 44.62
N PHE A 60 46.81 15.72 43.78
CA PHE A 60 46.63 15.54 42.34
C PHE A 60 45.95 14.21 42.03
N PHE A 61 46.30 13.11 42.71
CA PHE A 61 45.61 11.82 42.59
C PHE A 61 44.19 11.86 43.14
N ILE A 62 43.93 12.55 44.27
CA ILE A 62 42.56 12.75 44.77
C ILE A 62 41.77 13.62 43.79
N SER A 63 42.38 14.63 43.16
CA SER A 63 41.70 15.43 42.13
C SER A 63 41.46 14.64 40.84
N ILE A 64 42.38 13.78 40.41
CA ILE A 64 42.16 12.89 39.27
C ILE A 64 41.08 11.87 39.61
N ILE A 65 41.12 11.26 40.80
CA ILE A 65 40.09 10.31 41.24
C ILE A 65 38.74 11.02 41.38
N ALA A 66 38.70 12.26 41.88
CA ALA A 66 37.48 13.04 41.99
C ALA A 66 37.00 13.54 40.62
N THR A 67 37.87 13.93 39.69
CA THR A 67 37.52 14.33 38.32
C THR A 67 37.12 13.13 37.47
N VAL A 68 37.76 11.97 37.64
CA VAL A 68 37.36 10.71 37.03
C VAL A 68 36.06 10.21 37.67
N SER A 69 35.89 10.35 38.99
CA SER A 69 34.63 10.01 39.69
C SER A 69 33.51 10.99 39.39
N LEU A 70 33.81 12.26 39.12
CA LEU A 70 32.84 13.27 38.68
C LEU A 70 32.52 13.10 37.20
N ASN A 71 33.48 12.73 36.35
CA ASN A 71 33.20 12.27 34.97
C ASN A 71 32.38 10.98 34.98
N LEU A 72 32.65 10.03 35.88
CA LEU A 72 31.85 8.81 36.04
C LEU A 72 30.44 9.10 36.57
N GLN A 73 30.26 10.12 37.42
CA GLN A 73 28.93 10.54 37.90
C GLN A 73 28.21 11.50 36.96
N SER A 74 28.91 12.18 36.05
CA SER A 74 28.34 12.99 34.97
C SER A 74 28.18 12.25 33.65
N MET A 75 28.62 10.98 33.57
CA MET A 75 28.23 10.02 32.52
C MET A 75 26.99 9.21 32.91
N SER A 76 26.12 9.82 33.71
CA SER A 76 24.70 9.50 33.68
C SER A 76 24.02 10.54 32.79
N ASP A 77 24.44 10.62 31.53
CA ASP A 77 23.51 11.12 30.51
C ASP A 77 22.30 10.18 30.57
N ALA A 78 21.12 10.76 30.71
CA ALA A 78 19.91 10.02 30.42
C ALA A 78 20.06 9.57 28.96
N ALA A 79 20.30 8.28 28.74
CA ALA A 79 20.62 7.76 27.43
C ALA A 79 19.49 8.13 26.47
N GLU A 80 19.85 8.91 25.45
CA GLU A 80 19.16 8.88 24.18
C GLU A 80 19.29 7.44 23.68
N GLU A 81 18.19 6.68 23.78
CA GLU A 81 18.16 5.24 23.52
C GLU A 81 18.28 4.94 22.01
N VAL A 82 19.33 4.23 21.61
CA VAL A 82 19.48 3.68 20.25
C VAL A 82 18.50 2.53 20.07
N SER A 83 17.86 2.47 18.90
CA SER A 83 16.89 1.42 18.60
C SER A 83 17.01 0.87 17.18
N LEU A 84 16.56 -0.38 17.04
CA LEU A 84 16.29 -1.01 15.75
C LEU A 84 14.79 -1.24 15.58
N SER A 85 14.28 -1.07 14.38
CA SER A 85 12.87 -1.36 14.07
C SER A 85 12.71 -2.05 12.73
N LEU A 86 11.70 -2.89 12.62
CA LEU A 86 11.25 -3.47 11.35
C LEU A 86 10.01 -2.73 10.88
N LEU A 87 10.10 -2.08 9.73
CA LEU A 87 9.01 -1.32 9.12
C LEU A 87 8.75 -1.82 7.71
N ASP A 88 7.49 -1.80 7.27
CA ASP A 88 7.15 -2.05 5.87
C ASP A 88 7.79 -0.99 4.97
N ALA A 89 8.55 -1.41 3.95
CA ALA A 89 9.32 -0.51 3.09
C ALA A 89 8.43 0.43 2.26
N GLN A 90 7.14 0.07 2.05
CA GLN A 90 6.19 0.89 1.30
C GLN A 90 5.50 1.93 2.18
N SER A 91 4.99 1.55 3.34
CA SER A 91 4.20 2.42 4.22
C SER A 91 5.00 3.09 5.34
N GLY A 92 6.14 2.51 5.73
CA GLY A 92 6.93 2.94 6.89
C GLY A 92 6.31 2.53 8.24
N GLU A 93 5.34 1.62 8.24
CA GLU A 93 4.63 1.18 9.44
C GLU A 93 5.16 -0.16 9.97
N GLY A 94 5.10 -0.37 11.29
CA GLY A 94 5.46 -1.65 11.92
C GLY A 94 4.38 -2.74 11.79
N TYR A 95 3.33 -2.49 11.02
CA TYR A 95 2.24 -3.41 10.79
C TYR A 95 1.87 -3.46 9.31
N LEU A 96 1.67 -4.66 8.76
CA LEU A 96 1.24 -4.85 7.38
C LEU A 96 0.23 -6.00 7.23
N SER A 97 -0.54 -5.93 6.15
CA SER A 97 -1.44 -7.00 5.73
C SER A 97 -0.99 -7.52 4.37
N ALA A 98 -0.73 -8.81 4.28
CA ALA A 98 -0.39 -9.52 3.05
C ALA A 98 -1.45 -10.58 2.75
N THR A 99 -1.54 -11.02 1.50
CA THR A 99 -2.30 -12.21 1.10
C THR A 99 -1.34 -13.37 0.90
N GLU A 100 -1.82 -14.59 1.09
CA GLU A 100 -1.05 -15.80 0.78
C GLU A 100 -0.52 -15.75 -0.67
N GLY A 101 0.80 -15.86 -0.83
CA GLY A 101 1.51 -15.74 -2.11
C GLY A 101 2.15 -14.36 -2.37
N ASP A 102 1.73 -13.31 -1.65
CA ASP A 102 2.25 -11.95 -1.84
C ASP A 102 3.73 -11.84 -1.43
N ASN A 103 4.45 -10.98 -2.15
CA ASN A 103 5.80 -10.54 -1.79
C ASN A 103 5.73 -9.18 -1.10
N PHE A 104 6.50 -9.00 -0.03
CA PHE A 104 6.60 -7.74 0.71
C PHE A 104 8.03 -7.54 1.22
N ASP A 105 8.39 -6.29 1.48
CA ASP A 105 9.73 -5.90 1.91
C ASP A 105 9.67 -5.23 3.29
N LEU A 106 10.58 -5.59 4.17
CA LEU A 106 10.76 -4.98 5.48
C LEU A 106 12.11 -4.26 5.53
N ASP A 107 12.09 -2.98 5.88
CA ASP A 107 13.29 -2.23 6.21
C ASP A 107 13.64 -2.43 7.69
N VAL A 108 14.89 -2.82 7.93
CA VAL A 108 15.52 -2.70 9.23
C VAL A 108 15.97 -1.25 9.37
N ILE A 109 15.33 -0.48 10.25
CA ILE A 109 15.65 0.91 10.50
C ILE A 109 16.47 1.03 11.78
N ILE A 110 17.56 1.80 11.72
CA ILE A 110 18.34 2.23 12.87
C ILE A 110 18.03 3.68 13.21
N ASP A 111 17.72 3.93 14.49
CA ASP A 111 17.75 5.26 15.10
C ASP A 111 18.90 5.30 16.09
N THR A 112 19.95 6.05 15.73
CA THR A 112 21.15 6.22 16.56
C THR A 112 20.95 7.23 17.68
N ASN A 113 19.84 7.97 17.66
CA ASN A 113 19.46 8.95 18.66
C ASN A 113 20.63 9.86 19.06
N GLY A 114 21.33 10.43 18.07
CA GLY A 114 22.45 11.34 18.29
C GLY A 114 23.80 10.68 18.60
N SER A 115 23.88 9.35 18.72
CA SER A 115 25.13 8.62 18.93
C SER A 115 25.86 8.32 17.62
N ASP A 116 27.19 8.32 17.64
CA ASP A 116 28.00 7.86 16.50
C ASP A 116 28.20 6.33 16.58
N VAL A 117 27.78 5.61 15.53
CA VAL A 117 27.74 4.13 15.47
C VAL A 117 28.62 3.59 14.35
N VAL A 118 29.48 2.61 14.64
CA VAL A 118 30.37 1.98 13.65
C VAL A 118 29.92 0.60 13.18
N VAL A 119 29.08 -0.10 13.96
CA VAL A 119 28.55 -1.43 13.60
C VAL A 119 27.09 -1.52 14.02
N ALA A 120 26.28 -2.14 13.18
CA ALA A 120 24.94 -2.57 13.53
C ALA A 120 24.73 -4.01 13.08
N ARG A 121 24.24 -4.84 14.00
CA ARG A 121 23.89 -6.24 13.79
C ARG A 121 22.40 -6.42 14.07
N ALA A 122 21.68 -6.94 13.09
CA ALA A 122 20.27 -7.27 13.21
C ALA A 122 20.10 -8.78 13.07
N ILE A 123 19.56 -9.42 14.10
CA ILE A 123 19.16 -10.82 14.05
C ILE A 123 17.65 -10.88 13.89
N ILE A 124 17.22 -11.14 12.66
CA ILE A 124 15.82 -11.25 12.29
C ILE A 124 15.36 -12.69 12.48
N GLU A 125 14.25 -12.89 13.19
CA GLU A 125 13.59 -14.17 13.40
C GLU A 125 12.19 -14.14 12.77
N TYR A 126 11.86 -15.18 12.00
CA TYR A 126 10.56 -15.37 11.37
C TYR A 126 10.12 -16.83 11.44
N ASP A 127 8.82 -17.09 11.34
CA ASP A 127 8.30 -18.46 11.27
C ASP A 127 8.33 -18.96 9.81
N PRO A 128 9.18 -19.96 9.47
CA PRO A 128 9.30 -20.46 8.09
C PRO A 128 8.03 -21.18 7.59
N LEU A 129 7.05 -21.45 8.46
CA LEU A 129 5.74 -21.93 8.03
C LEU A 129 4.91 -20.82 7.36
N PHE A 130 5.06 -19.57 7.82
CA PHE A 130 4.26 -18.44 7.36
C PHE A 130 5.00 -17.55 6.38
N PHE A 131 6.33 -17.49 6.45
CA PHE A 131 7.14 -16.61 5.62
C PHE A 131 8.34 -17.31 5.02
N GLN A 132 8.62 -17.02 3.75
CA GLN A 132 9.87 -17.37 3.10
C GLN A 132 10.66 -16.10 2.85
N MET A 133 11.86 -16.00 3.40
CA MET A 133 12.79 -14.96 2.98
C MET A 133 13.28 -15.25 1.56
N THR A 134 13.17 -14.26 0.68
CA THR A 134 13.52 -14.35 -0.74
C THR A 134 14.82 -13.63 -1.06
N GLY A 135 15.23 -12.65 -0.25
CA GLY A 135 16.49 -11.93 -0.42
C GLY A 135 16.67 -10.81 0.60
N TRP A 136 17.79 -10.11 0.48
CA TRP A 136 18.12 -8.90 1.22
C TRP A 136 18.87 -7.92 0.31
N ASP A 137 18.76 -6.63 0.60
CA ASP A 137 19.44 -5.55 -0.11
C ASP A 137 20.07 -4.56 0.89
N LEU A 138 21.34 -4.23 0.66
CA LEU A 138 22.13 -3.29 1.46
C LEU A 138 22.47 -2.01 0.70
N THR A 139 22.01 -1.87 -0.56
CA THR A 139 22.35 -0.74 -1.44
C THR A 139 21.99 0.61 -0.82
N ASN A 140 20.86 0.67 -0.10
CA ASN A 140 20.37 1.87 0.58
C ASN A 140 20.81 1.97 2.04
N SER A 141 21.70 1.07 2.49
CA SER A 141 22.16 1.08 3.88
C SER A 141 22.84 2.42 4.22
N VAL A 142 22.59 2.95 5.42
CA VAL A 142 23.33 4.11 5.93
C VAL A 142 24.83 3.83 6.12
N PHE A 143 25.23 2.55 6.08
CA PHE A 143 26.61 2.09 6.06
C PHE A 143 27.16 1.94 4.63
N ALA A 144 26.32 1.93 3.58
CA ALA A 144 26.66 1.60 2.19
C ALA A 144 27.76 2.48 1.57
N ASN A 145 27.79 3.78 1.89
CA ASN A 145 28.79 4.73 1.36
C ASN A 145 30.22 4.51 1.93
N GLY A 146 30.46 3.42 2.66
CA GLY A 146 31.76 3.10 3.24
C GLY A 146 31.95 1.63 3.61
N LEU A 147 31.27 0.69 2.93
CA LEU A 147 31.46 -0.76 3.12
C LEU A 147 32.81 -1.27 2.57
N ASP A 148 33.85 -0.47 2.68
CA ASP A 148 35.22 -0.86 2.39
C ASP A 148 35.99 -0.89 3.71
N CYS A 149 36.02 -2.07 4.32
CA CYS A 149 36.81 -2.35 5.51
C CYS A 149 38.20 -2.87 5.11
N SER A 150 38.52 -2.89 3.81
CA SER A 150 39.84 -3.32 3.36
C SER A 150 40.90 -2.36 3.89
N ASP A 151 41.99 -2.94 4.36
CA ASP A 151 43.15 -2.17 4.78
C ASP A 151 44.44 -2.73 4.15
N VAL A 152 45.57 -2.11 4.47
CA VAL A 152 46.87 -2.49 3.89
C VAL A 152 47.29 -3.89 4.34
N ASP A 153 46.83 -4.32 5.51
CA ASP A 153 47.18 -5.59 6.14
C ASP A 153 46.17 -6.70 5.78
N ASP A 154 44.91 -6.36 5.50
CA ASP A 154 43.86 -7.25 5.00
C ASP A 154 43.02 -6.59 3.89
N PRO A 155 43.44 -6.73 2.61
CA PRO A 155 42.74 -6.13 1.47
C PRO A 155 41.41 -6.82 1.13
N ASP A 156 41.13 -8.00 1.70
CA ASP A 156 39.91 -8.77 1.43
C ASP A 156 38.87 -8.61 2.56
N ARG A 157 39.16 -7.79 3.57
CA ARG A 157 38.31 -7.58 4.75
C ARG A 157 36.95 -7.00 4.37
N THR A 158 35.88 -7.72 4.71
CA THR A 158 34.51 -7.29 4.45
C THR A 158 33.92 -6.51 5.63
N CYS A 159 33.17 -5.46 5.32
CA CYS A 159 32.34 -4.72 6.28
C CYS A 159 30.97 -5.37 6.52
N GLU A 160 30.75 -6.55 5.94
CA GLU A 160 29.47 -7.24 5.93
C GLU A 160 29.71 -8.70 6.34
N ILE A 161 28.92 -9.17 7.31
CA ILE A 161 28.83 -10.58 7.68
C ILE A 161 27.35 -10.93 7.64
N ILE A 162 27.00 -11.95 6.86
CA ILE A 162 25.64 -12.47 6.78
C ILE A 162 25.66 -13.97 7.07
N ASP A 163 24.82 -14.38 8.01
CA ASP A 163 24.48 -15.78 8.24
C ASP A 163 22.97 -15.96 8.06
N ASN A 164 22.58 -16.88 7.18
CA ASN A 164 21.19 -17.11 6.82
C ASN A 164 20.83 -18.57 7.08
N ASP A 165 20.08 -18.80 8.15
CA ASP A 165 19.49 -20.08 8.51
C ASP A 165 18.00 -20.09 8.15
N THR A 166 17.73 -20.41 6.90
CA THR A 166 16.34 -20.50 6.40
C THR A 166 15.54 -21.63 7.04
N VAL A 167 16.20 -22.62 7.67
CA VAL A 167 15.52 -23.77 8.28
C VAL A 167 14.91 -23.37 9.62
N ASN A 168 15.63 -22.59 10.41
CA ASN A 168 15.14 -22.07 11.68
C ASN A 168 14.50 -20.68 11.56
N GLY A 169 14.50 -20.09 10.35
CA GLY A 169 13.92 -18.78 10.09
C GLY A 169 14.72 -17.66 10.73
N ILE A 170 16.05 -17.74 10.66
CA ILE A 170 16.95 -16.75 11.27
C ILE A 170 17.84 -16.15 10.19
N LEU A 171 17.89 -14.82 10.15
CA LEU A 171 18.84 -14.04 9.36
C LEU A 171 19.64 -13.14 10.29
N ASP A 172 20.95 -13.32 10.32
CA ASP A 172 21.90 -12.49 11.08
C ASP A 172 22.69 -11.63 10.10
N ILE A 173 22.41 -10.34 10.07
CA ILE A 173 23.13 -9.38 9.23
C ILE A 173 23.92 -8.45 10.14
N THR A 174 25.22 -8.41 9.93
CA THR A 174 26.11 -7.42 10.53
C THR A 174 26.68 -6.53 9.43
N VAL A 175 26.53 -5.22 9.62
CA VAL A 175 27.10 -4.19 8.73
C VAL A 175 27.96 -3.25 9.57
N ALA A 176 29.14 -2.94 9.06
CA ALA A 176 30.14 -2.13 9.73
C ALA A 176 30.71 -1.05 8.79
N LYS A 177 31.32 -0.03 9.37
CA LYS A 177 32.09 0.97 8.64
C LYS A 177 33.22 1.52 9.51
N PRO A 178 34.38 1.90 8.94
CA PRO A 178 35.41 2.62 9.67
C PRO A 178 34.94 3.98 10.21
N THR A 179 35.50 4.42 11.35
CA THR A 179 35.35 5.77 11.92
C THR A 179 35.61 6.86 10.87
N PRO A 180 34.79 7.94 10.78
CA PRO A 180 33.68 8.26 11.68
C PRO A 180 32.40 7.45 11.38
N GLY A 181 31.74 7.04 12.46
CA GLY A 181 30.49 6.30 12.47
C GLY A 181 29.30 7.05 11.87
N VAL A 182 28.16 6.36 11.81
CA VAL A 182 26.87 6.86 11.36
C VAL A 182 26.12 7.47 12.53
N ASN A 183 25.52 8.64 12.30
CA ASN A 183 24.66 9.32 13.25
C ASN A 183 23.42 9.82 12.51
N VAL A 184 22.33 9.10 12.67
CA VAL A 184 21.05 9.29 11.99
C VAL A 184 19.90 9.10 12.97
N ALA A 185 18.88 9.94 12.87
CA ALA A 185 17.63 9.76 13.63
C ALA A 185 16.73 8.67 13.03
N SER A 186 16.96 8.30 11.77
CA SER A 186 16.30 7.19 11.08
C SER A 186 17.08 6.88 9.82
N GLY A 187 17.53 5.64 9.69
CA GLY A 187 18.31 5.18 8.55
C GLY A 187 18.00 3.74 8.22
N VAL A 188 17.93 3.41 6.93
CA VAL A 188 17.83 2.01 6.50
C VAL A 188 19.17 1.32 6.78
N LEU A 189 19.13 0.22 7.49
CA LEU A 189 20.26 -0.68 7.69
C LEU A 189 20.33 -1.71 6.56
N ALA A 190 19.19 -2.35 6.29
CA ALA A 190 19.00 -3.37 5.26
C ALA A 190 17.51 -3.45 4.90
N THR A 191 17.20 -3.84 3.67
CA THR A 191 15.84 -4.18 3.23
C THR A 191 15.77 -5.69 3.03
N ILE A 192 14.79 -6.35 3.65
CA ILE A 192 14.61 -7.81 3.61
C ILE A 192 13.32 -8.16 2.89
N SER A 193 13.42 -9.01 1.88
CA SER A 193 12.28 -9.41 1.05
C SER A 193 11.71 -10.74 1.51
N PHE A 194 10.40 -10.78 1.72
CA PHE A 194 9.65 -11.97 2.14
C PHE A 194 8.54 -12.32 1.15
N GLN A 195 8.18 -13.59 1.12
CA GLN A 195 6.94 -14.10 0.54
C GLN A 195 6.07 -14.69 1.65
N ALA A 196 4.79 -14.34 1.66
CA ALA A 196 3.80 -14.94 2.55
C ALA A 196 3.39 -16.33 2.04
N LEU A 197 3.55 -17.37 2.86
CA LEU A 197 3.32 -18.77 2.46
C LEU A 197 1.97 -19.32 2.89
N GLN A 198 1.48 -18.90 4.05
CA GLN A 198 0.27 -19.47 4.64
C GLN A 198 -0.53 -18.39 5.37
N SER A 199 -1.83 -18.40 5.17
CA SER A 199 -2.76 -17.52 5.89
C SER A 199 -2.90 -17.84 7.39
N SER A 200 -3.20 -16.82 8.19
CA SER A 200 -3.45 -16.95 9.62
C SER A 200 -4.49 -15.95 10.13
N ALA A 201 -5.38 -16.41 11.01
CA ALA A 201 -6.35 -15.53 11.68
C ALA A 201 -5.71 -14.63 12.76
N GLU A 202 -4.50 -14.98 13.21
CA GLU A 202 -3.73 -14.21 14.18
C GLU A 202 -2.53 -13.57 13.49
N SER A 203 -2.15 -12.36 13.90
CA SER A 203 -0.94 -11.70 13.41
C SER A 203 0.30 -12.51 13.75
N LYS A 204 1.23 -12.61 12.80
CA LYS A 204 2.55 -13.21 12.97
C LYS A 204 3.59 -12.12 13.03
N ASN A 205 4.53 -12.26 13.96
CA ASN A 205 5.60 -11.30 14.10
C ASN A 205 6.82 -11.78 13.32
N ILE A 206 7.48 -10.84 12.65
CA ILE A 206 8.89 -10.95 12.29
C ILE A 206 9.62 -10.08 13.31
N SER A 207 10.52 -10.67 14.07
CA SER A 207 11.11 -10.04 15.24
C SER A 207 12.60 -9.82 15.10
N LEU A 208 13.08 -8.79 15.77
CA LEU A 208 14.50 -8.61 16.05
C LEU A 208 14.79 -9.30 17.38
N ARG A 209 15.81 -10.18 17.41
CA ARG A 209 16.24 -10.80 18.67
C ARG A 209 16.76 -9.70 19.58
N PHE A 210 16.17 -9.59 20.78
CA PHE A 210 16.60 -8.69 21.84
C PHE A 210 16.29 -9.30 23.20
N ILE A 211 17.32 -9.48 24.01
CA ILE A 211 17.26 -10.07 25.35
C ILE A 211 17.33 -8.94 26.38
N SER A 212 18.34 -8.09 26.29
CA SER A 212 18.56 -6.95 27.18
C SER A 212 19.71 -6.08 26.68
N ALA A 213 19.67 -4.77 26.93
CA ALA A 213 20.77 -3.86 26.60
C ALA A 213 22.14 -4.35 27.13
N GLY A 214 23.16 -4.31 26.28
CA GLY A 214 24.52 -4.78 26.57
C GLY A 214 24.69 -6.31 26.55
N SER A 215 23.65 -7.05 26.15
CA SER A 215 23.81 -8.44 25.74
C SER A 215 24.46 -8.47 24.35
N TYR A 216 25.17 -9.55 24.09
CA TYR A 216 25.91 -9.79 22.86
C TYR A 216 25.40 -11.05 22.12
N GLU A 217 24.39 -11.70 22.69
CA GLU A 217 23.73 -12.90 22.14
C GLU A 217 22.52 -12.54 21.26
N ASP A 218 22.25 -11.25 21.09
CA ASP A 218 21.12 -10.65 20.41
C ASP A 218 21.57 -9.65 19.34
N SER A 219 20.63 -8.87 18.80
CA SER A 219 20.97 -7.77 17.90
C SER A 219 21.82 -6.75 18.67
N ASP A 220 22.78 -6.12 17.99
CA ASP A 220 23.79 -5.27 18.63
C ASP A 220 23.96 -3.97 17.85
N VAL A 221 24.24 -2.86 18.54
CA VAL A 221 24.66 -1.61 17.90
C VAL A 221 25.87 -1.06 18.62
N ILE A 222 27.00 -0.94 17.93
CA ILE A 222 28.29 -0.64 18.54
C ILE A 222 28.69 0.82 18.33
N ALA A 223 29.00 1.51 19.44
CA ALA A 223 29.44 2.90 19.45
C ALA A 223 30.83 3.11 18.82
N ASP A 224 31.04 4.29 18.23
CA ASP A 224 32.34 4.77 17.73
C ASP A 224 33.25 5.28 18.88
N ASP A 225 33.47 4.45 19.90
CA ASP A 225 34.08 4.86 21.18
C ASP A 225 35.47 4.28 21.51
N GLY A 226 35.99 3.36 20.70
CA GLY A 226 37.25 2.66 20.98
C GLY A 226 37.13 1.27 21.59
N ASN A 227 35.99 0.96 22.18
CA ASN A 227 35.88 -0.10 23.19
C ASN A 227 34.93 -1.22 22.77
N GLY A 228 34.20 -1.04 21.66
CA GLY A 228 33.21 -2.01 21.21
C GLY A 228 31.95 -2.00 22.08
N THR A 229 31.60 -0.85 22.66
CA THR A 229 30.45 -0.72 23.55
C THR A 229 29.15 -0.94 22.77
N ASP A 230 28.38 -1.98 23.12
CA ASP A 230 26.99 -2.10 22.68
C ASP A 230 26.11 -1.04 23.37
N ILE A 231 25.38 -0.29 22.54
CA ILE A 231 24.49 0.78 22.94
C ILE A 231 23.04 0.53 22.50
N LEU A 232 22.71 -0.64 21.94
CA LEU A 232 21.34 -0.97 21.60
C LEU A 232 20.48 -1.07 22.86
N ALA A 233 19.43 -0.24 22.93
CA ALA A 233 18.57 -0.16 24.09
C ALA A 233 17.20 -0.82 23.89
N SER A 234 16.69 -0.84 22.65
CA SER A 234 15.38 -1.42 22.34
C SER A 234 15.26 -1.87 20.89
N VAL A 235 14.29 -2.76 20.64
CA VAL A 235 13.89 -3.16 19.28
C VAL A 235 12.38 -3.12 19.09
N PHE A 236 11.95 -2.87 17.86
CA PHE A 236 10.54 -2.89 17.46
C PHE A 236 10.33 -3.90 16.34
N ASN A 237 9.43 -4.85 16.57
CA ASN A 237 9.12 -5.94 15.64
C ASN A 237 8.07 -5.51 14.63
N ALA A 238 8.04 -6.18 13.48
CA ALA A 238 6.94 -6.06 12.52
C ALA A 238 5.85 -7.07 12.86
N SER A 239 4.58 -6.66 12.73
CA SER A 239 3.42 -7.53 12.91
C SER A 239 2.65 -7.64 11.60
N ILE A 240 2.45 -8.87 11.13
CA ILE A 240 1.93 -9.17 9.81
C ILE A 240 0.68 -10.02 9.92
N ILE A 241 -0.41 -9.60 9.28
CA ILE A 241 -1.58 -10.47 9.04
C ILE A 241 -1.48 -11.05 7.63
N VAL A 242 -1.60 -12.38 7.52
CA VAL A 242 -1.64 -13.06 6.22
C VAL A 242 -3.07 -13.53 5.95
N ASN A 243 -3.72 -12.88 4.99
CA ASN A 243 -5.06 -13.22 4.54
C ASN A 243 -5.03 -14.43 3.60
N PRO A 244 -6.09 -15.27 3.60
CA PRO A 244 -6.19 -16.36 2.63
C PRO A 244 -6.33 -15.82 1.21
N ILE A 245 -5.82 -16.57 0.24
CA ILE A 245 -6.09 -16.29 -1.17
C ILE A 245 -7.58 -16.46 -1.46
N ASP A 246 -8.15 -15.47 -2.13
CA ASP A 246 -9.53 -15.50 -2.57
C ASP A 246 -9.63 -16.18 -3.93
N LEU A 247 -10.38 -17.29 -3.97
CA LEU A 247 -10.60 -18.11 -5.16
C LEU A 247 -12.08 -18.24 -5.48
N THR A 248 -12.95 -17.48 -4.81
CA THR A 248 -14.40 -17.57 -5.02
C THR A 248 -14.83 -16.52 -6.02
N PRO A 249 -15.39 -16.90 -7.18
CA PRO A 249 -15.91 -15.92 -8.11
C PRO A 249 -17.18 -15.23 -7.60
N PRO A 250 -17.42 -13.98 -8.01
CA PRO A 250 -18.69 -13.32 -7.75
C PRO A 250 -19.87 -14.12 -8.32
N VAL A 251 -20.95 -14.22 -7.55
CA VAL A 251 -22.22 -14.80 -8.01
C VAL A 251 -23.20 -13.69 -8.30
N LEU A 252 -23.72 -13.69 -9.53
CA LEU A 252 -24.61 -12.64 -10.03
C LEU A 252 -26.06 -13.11 -10.07
N GLY A 253 -27.00 -12.17 -9.87
CA GLY A 253 -28.43 -12.44 -9.98
C GLY A 253 -29.22 -11.24 -10.50
N GLU A 254 -30.17 -11.46 -11.40
CA GLU A 254 -31.10 -10.41 -11.84
C GLU A 254 -32.10 -10.08 -10.73
N ILE A 255 -32.26 -8.79 -10.41
CA ILE A 255 -33.15 -8.30 -9.35
C ILE A 255 -34.32 -7.50 -9.92
N THR A 256 -34.03 -6.56 -10.83
CA THR A 256 -35.06 -5.77 -11.52
C THR A 256 -34.76 -5.80 -13.02
N PRO A 257 -35.49 -6.64 -13.79
CA PRO A 257 -35.34 -6.69 -15.24
C PRO A 257 -35.87 -5.40 -15.87
N ILE A 258 -35.47 -5.15 -17.12
CA ILE A 258 -36.02 -4.06 -17.92
C ILE A 258 -37.47 -4.40 -18.29
N VAL A 259 -38.39 -3.47 -18.08
CA VAL A 259 -39.79 -3.62 -18.50
C VAL A 259 -39.85 -3.63 -20.03
N THR A 260 -40.61 -4.57 -20.60
CA THR A 260 -40.72 -4.74 -22.05
C THR A 260 -42.20 -4.86 -22.49
N PRO A 261 -42.61 -4.20 -23.59
CA PRO A 261 -41.84 -3.19 -24.34
C PRO A 261 -41.67 -1.88 -23.54
N THR A 262 -40.64 -1.10 -23.84
CA THR A 262 -40.39 0.23 -23.25
C THR A 262 -40.08 1.28 -24.31
N SER A 263 -40.42 2.53 -24.03
CA SER A 263 -40.01 3.69 -24.84
C SER A 263 -38.82 4.46 -24.26
N ASP A 264 -38.34 4.04 -23.08
CA ASP A 264 -37.10 4.53 -22.50
C ASP A 264 -35.91 3.91 -23.24
N ASN A 265 -35.13 4.76 -23.90
CA ASN A 265 -33.96 4.36 -24.67
C ASN A 265 -32.68 4.30 -23.83
N THR A 266 -32.76 4.57 -22.52
CA THR A 266 -31.68 4.43 -21.53
C THR A 266 -32.18 3.65 -20.32
N PRO A 267 -32.67 2.41 -20.48
CA PRO A 267 -33.35 1.71 -19.42
C PRO A 267 -32.42 1.42 -18.23
N ASN A 268 -32.98 1.53 -17.03
CA ASN A 268 -32.32 1.09 -15.80
C ASN A 268 -32.48 -0.42 -15.61
N TYR A 269 -31.43 -1.05 -15.09
CA TYR A 269 -31.40 -2.47 -14.76
C TYR A 269 -30.74 -2.68 -13.39
N VAL A 270 -31.26 -3.63 -12.60
CA VAL A 270 -30.69 -3.94 -11.28
C VAL A 270 -30.31 -5.41 -11.20
N PHE A 271 -29.05 -5.67 -10.84
CA PHE A 271 -28.55 -7.00 -10.52
C PHE A 271 -27.89 -7.02 -9.14
N SER A 272 -27.75 -8.19 -8.53
CA SER A 272 -27.00 -8.40 -7.30
C SER A 272 -25.66 -9.06 -7.60
N SER A 273 -24.62 -8.72 -6.83
CA SER A 273 -23.34 -9.43 -6.79
C SER A 273 -23.01 -9.86 -5.35
N THR A 274 -22.44 -11.04 -5.17
CA THR A 274 -21.91 -11.48 -3.86
C THR A 274 -20.59 -10.83 -3.49
N GLU A 275 -19.93 -10.12 -4.41
CA GLU A 275 -18.64 -9.46 -4.22
C GLU A 275 -18.56 -8.17 -5.05
N ALA A 276 -17.70 -7.24 -4.63
CA ALA A 276 -17.40 -6.07 -5.43
C ALA A 276 -16.45 -6.42 -6.58
N GLY A 277 -16.53 -5.71 -7.70
CA GLY A 277 -15.67 -6.00 -8.85
C GLY A 277 -15.87 -5.06 -10.03
N THR A 278 -15.21 -5.38 -11.14
CA THR A 278 -15.32 -4.67 -12.42
C THR A 278 -16.38 -5.34 -13.28
N ILE A 279 -17.32 -4.55 -13.81
CA ILE A 279 -18.40 -5.02 -14.69
C ILE A 279 -17.92 -5.05 -16.14
N ILE A 280 -18.16 -6.16 -16.82
CA ILE A 280 -17.94 -6.35 -18.26
C ILE A 280 -19.28 -6.67 -18.91
N TYR A 281 -19.65 -5.87 -19.91
CA TYR A 281 -20.86 -6.08 -20.71
C TYR A 281 -20.58 -6.92 -21.95
N GLY A 282 -21.52 -7.79 -22.31
CA GLY A 282 -21.53 -8.56 -23.56
C GLY A 282 -22.79 -8.34 -24.39
N GLY A 283 -22.72 -8.74 -25.66
CA GLY A 283 -23.82 -8.62 -26.62
C GLY A 283 -24.05 -7.18 -27.10
N SER A 284 -25.31 -6.80 -27.22
CA SER A 284 -25.71 -5.50 -27.77
C SER A 284 -25.89 -4.39 -26.73
N CYS A 285 -25.65 -4.67 -25.45
CA CYS A 285 -25.79 -3.70 -24.35
C CYS A 285 -24.44 -3.17 -23.86
N SER A 286 -24.42 -1.91 -23.43
CA SER A 286 -23.26 -1.29 -22.76
C SER A 286 -23.71 -0.18 -21.81
N SER A 287 -22.91 0.10 -20.77
CA SER A 287 -23.10 1.21 -19.83
C SER A 287 -21.74 1.83 -19.49
N SER A 288 -21.76 3.08 -19.02
CA SER A 288 -20.61 3.72 -18.39
C SER A 288 -20.32 3.18 -16.99
N ASP A 289 -21.28 2.51 -16.35
CA ASP A 289 -21.12 1.93 -15.03
C ASP A 289 -20.27 0.66 -15.12
N VAL A 290 -19.03 0.71 -14.64
CA VAL A 290 -18.06 -0.39 -14.73
C VAL A 290 -17.68 -0.98 -13.38
N THR A 291 -18.36 -0.59 -12.30
CA THR A 291 -18.06 -1.02 -10.94
C THR A 291 -19.28 -1.66 -10.29
N ALA A 292 -19.12 -2.89 -9.81
CA ALA A 292 -20.09 -3.58 -8.96
C ALA A 292 -19.66 -3.47 -7.49
N VAL A 293 -20.64 -3.33 -6.61
CA VAL A 293 -20.50 -3.45 -5.15
C VAL A 293 -21.19 -4.72 -4.66
N LEU A 294 -20.82 -5.15 -3.45
CA LEU A 294 -21.52 -6.20 -2.72
C LEU A 294 -23.01 -5.83 -2.57
N GLY A 295 -23.89 -6.74 -2.97
CA GLY A 295 -25.34 -6.54 -2.95
C GLY A 295 -25.87 -5.99 -4.27
N ASN A 296 -26.86 -5.11 -4.21
CA ASN A 296 -27.59 -4.65 -5.40
C ASN A 296 -26.86 -3.50 -6.12
N ASN A 297 -26.78 -3.62 -7.43
CA ASN A 297 -26.13 -2.71 -8.37
C ASN A 297 -27.18 -2.21 -9.35
N THR A 298 -27.40 -0.89 -9.39
CA THR A 298 -28.25 -0.25 -10.40
C THR A 298 -27.36 0.30 -11.49
N ILE A 299 -27.62 -0.09 -12.73
CA ILE A 299 -26.92 0.43 -13.91
C ILE A 299 -27.92 1.10 -14.84
N THR A 300 -27.47 2.12 -15.55
CA THR A 300 -28.23 2.75 -16.63
C THR A 300 -27.55 2.40 -17.95
N PHE A 301 -28.25 1.77 -18.89
CA PHE A 301 -27.67 1.48 -20.19
C PHE A 301 -27.45 2.77 -20.99
N ASN A 302 -26.43 2.76 -21.83
CA ASN A 302 -26.22 3.79 -22.84
C ASN A 302 -27.43 3.85 -23.78
N SER A 303 -27.55 4.94 -24.57
CA SER A 303 -28.68 5.08 -25.50
C SER A 303 -28.73 3.90 -26.48
N LEU A 304 -29.85 3.18 -26.46
CA LEU A 304 -30.18 2.04 -27.30
C LEU A 304 -31.25 2.46 -28.33
N GLY A 305 -31.19 1.91 -29.53
CA GLY A 305 -32.19 2.17 -30.58
C GLY A 305 -33.43 1.29 -30.44
N ASP A 306 -34.43 1.55 -31.28
CA ASP A 306 -35.59 0.67 -31.39
C ASP A 306 -35.16 -0.74 -31.85
N GLY A 307 -35.64 -1.76 -31.16
CA GLY A 307 -35.28 -3.14 -31.45
C GLY A 307 -35.43 -4.08 -30.25
N THR A 308 -35.26 -5.37 -30.52
CA THR A 308 -35.24 -6.42 -29.50
C THR A 308 -33.80 -6.74 -29.09
N TYR A 309 -33.54 -6.72 -27.80
CA TYR A 309 -32.27 -7.02 -27.16
C TYR A 309 -32.40 -8.35 -26.41
N SER A 310 -31.67 -9.37 -26.86
CA SER A 310 -31.76 -10.75 -26.34
C SER A 310 -30.41 -11.41 -26.09
N ASP A 311 -29.31 -10.70 -26.36
CA ASP A 311 -27.94 -11.18 -26.29
C ASP A 311 -27.12 -10.48 -25.20
N CYS A 312 -27.75 -9.59 -24.43
CA CYS A 312 -27.08 -8.79 -23.42
C CYS A 312 -26.66 -9.62 -22.21
N THR A 313 -25.40 -9.49 -21.81
CA THR A 313 -24.85 -10.19 -20.64
C THR A 313 -24.00 -9.28 -19.76
N ILE A 314 -23.86 -9.69 -18.50
CA ILE A 314 -22.98 -9.07 -17.51
C ILE A 314 -22.06 -10.15 -16.91
N VAL A 315 -20.77 -9.82 -16.84
CA VAL A 315 -19.77 -10.57 -16.07
C VAL A 315 -19.13 -9.60 -15.08
N VAL A 316 -18.82 -10.07 -13.88
CA VAL A 316 -18.07 -9.30 -12.88
C VAL A 316 -16.76 -10.03 -12.55
N THR A 317 -15.67 -9.28 -12.53
CA THR A 317 -14.36 -9.77 -12.05
C THR A 317 -14.02 -9.06 -10.75
N ASP A 318 -13.76 -9.81 -9.68
CA ASP A 318 -13.39 -9.25 -8.38
C ASP A 318 -11.97 -8.63 -8.38
N ALA A 319 -11.51 -8.15 -7.23
CA ALA A 319 -10.16 -7.61 -7.06
C ALA A 319 -9.06 -8.68 -7.11
N SER A 320 -9.41 -9.94 -6.85
CA SER A 320 -8.53 -11.11 -6.79
C SER A 320 -8.38 -11.78 -8.17
N GLY A 321 -9.12 -11.32 -9.17
CA GLY A 321 -9.12 -11.84 -10.54
C GLY A 321 -10.11 -12.99 -10.79
N ASN A 322 -10.97 -13.34 -9.84
CA ASN A 322 -12.00 -14.36 -10.03
C ASN A 322 -13.14 -13.78 -10.88
N VAL A 323 -13.52 -14.53 -11.91
CA VAL A 323 -14.51 -14.10 -12.92
C VAL A 323 -15.82 -14.83 -12.70
N SER A 324 -16.92 -14.08 -12.56
CA SER A 324 -18.26 -14.64 -12.39
C SER A 324 -18.68 -15.47 -13.61
N ASP A 325 -19.68 -16.33 -13.40
CA ASP A 325 -20.50 -16.80 -14.52
C ASP A 325 -21.19 -15.61 -15.20
N SER A 326 -21.44 -15.74 -16.50
CA SER A 326 -22.14 -14.72 -17.28
C SER A 326 -23.62 -14.68 -16.89
N LEU A 327 -24.08 -13.55 -16.36
CA LEU A 327 -25.49 -13.26 -16.14
C LEU A 327 -26.13 -12.79 -17.44
N ALA A 328 -27.06 -13.57 -17.99
CA ALA A 328 -27.90 -13.12 -19.09
C ALA A 328 -28.96 -12.15 -18.58
N ILE A 329 -29.09 -11.00 -19.25
CA ILE A 329 -30.16 -10.05 -18.98
C ILE A 329 -31.43 -10.53 -19.67
N SER A 330 -32.56 -10.51 -18.97
CA SER A 330 -33.87 -10.84 -19.55
C SER A 330 -34.14 -10.01 -20.81
N SER A 331 -34.58 -10.66 -21.88
CA SER A 331 -34.78 -10.00 -23.17
C SER A 331 -35.84 -8.89 -23.09
N PHE A 332 -35.56 -7.76 -23.72
CA PHE A 332 -36.44 -6.60 -23.74
C PHE A 332 -36.50 -5.97 -25.15
N THR A 333 -37.58 -5.25 -25.42
CA THR A 333 -37.75 -4.50 -26.67
C THR A 333 -37.88 -3.01 -26.35
N ILE A 334 -37.08 -2.20 -27.05
CA ILE A 334 -37.26 -0.76 -27.10
C ILE A 334 -38.11 -0.44 -28.33
N GLU A 335 -39.21 0.24 -28.08
CA GLU A 335 -40.10 0.76 -29.10
C GLU A 335 -40.33 2.22 -28.78
N SER A 336 -39.82 3.11 -29.64
CA SER A 336 -40.30 4.48 -29.63
C SER A 336 -41.82 4.44 -29.74
N ILE A 337 -42.49 5.17 -28.85
CA ILE A 337 -43.89 5.50 -29.10
C ILE A 337 -43.79 6.31 -30.38
N ALA A 338 -44.13 5.69 -31.52
CA ALA A 338 -44.47 6.40 -32.71
C ALA A 338 -45.57 7.35 -32.25
N ILE A 339 -45.20 8.60 -31.96
CA ILE A 339 -46.18 9.65 -31.86
C ILE A 339 -46.64 9.76 -33.30
N THR A 340 -47.65 8.96 -33.63
CA THR A 340 -48.60 9.24 -34.70
C THR A 340 -49.27 10.54 -34.28
N LEU A 341 -48.51 11.64 -34.34
CA LEU A 341 -49.06 12.96 -34.61
C LEU A 341 -49.61 12.77 -36.01
N GLU A 342 -50.84 12.27 -36.11
CA GLU A 342 -51.56 12.39 -37.36
C GLU A 342 -51.48 13.88 -37.67
N ARG A 343 -50.78 14.24 -38.74
CA ARG A 343 -50.36 15.63 -39.02
C ARG A 343 -51.58 16.57 -39.13
N GLY A 344 -52.78 15.99 -39.20
CA GLY A 344 -54.08 16.65 -39.13
C GLY A 344 -54.63 16.95 -37.72
N ASP A 345 -54.07 16.48 -36.61
CA ASP A 345 -54.41 16.93 -35.24
C ASP A 345 -53.45 18.06 -34.85
N VAL A 346 -53.84 19.30 -35.19
CA VAL A 346 -52.95 20.46 -35.10
C VAL A 346 -53.07 21.19 -33.76
N ASP A 347 -53.98 20.77 -32.90
CA ASP A 347 -54.14 21.27 -31.53
C ASP A 347 -53.83 20.23 -30.43
N GLN A 348 -53.45 19.02 -30.83
CA GLN A 348 -53.09 17.90 -29.95
C GLN A 348 -54.19 17.50 -28.97
N ASN A 349 -55.45 17.70 -29.35
CA ASN A 349 -56.58 17.28 -28.52
C ASN A 349 -56.88 15.76 -28.63
N GLY A 350 -56.17 15.04 -29.51
CA GLY A 350 -56.30 13.61 -29.76
C GLY A 350 -57.41 13.25 -30.77
N THR A 351 -57.99 14.24 -31.47
CA THR A 351 -59.04 14.03 -32.48
C THR A 351 -58.81 14.94 -33.68
N ILE A 352 -58.97 14.38 -34.89
CA ILE A 352 -58.91 15.15 -36.14
C ILE A 352 -60.31 15.57 -36.53
N ASN A 353 -60.57 16.86 -36.43
CA ASN A 353 -61.90 17.39 -36.68
C ASN A 353 -61.85 18.71 -37.45
N THR A 354 -63.01 19.33 -37.61
CA THR A 354 -63.15 20.60 -38.34
C THR A 354 -62.37 21.77 -37.72
N THR A 355 -62.06 21.70 -36.42
CA THR A 355 -61.26 22.69 -35.70
C THR A 355 -59.84 22.70 -36.25
N ASP A 356 -59.27 21.52 -36.48
CA ASP A 356 -57.94 21.38 -37.04
C ASP A 356 -57.86 21.95 -38.46
N ALA A 357 -58.84 21.61 -39.30
CA ALA A 357 -58.94 22.16 -40.65
C ALA A 357 -59.01 23.70 -40.65
N GLN A 358 -59.73 24.29 -39.69
CA GLN A 358 -59.82 25.74 -39.54
C GLN A 358 -58.51 26.37 -39.08
N LEU A 359 -57.78 25.72 -38.18
CA LEU A 359 -56.47 26.17 -37.73
C LEU A 359 -55.43 26.13 -38.85
N VAL A 360 -55.41 25.07 -39.67
CA VAL A 360 -54.58 24.99 -40.87
C VAL A 360 -54.95 26.06 -41.89
N LEU A 361 -56.25 26.27 -42.12
CA LEU A 361 -56.73 27.32 -43.03
C LEU A 361 -56.30 28.72 -42.55
N ARG A 362 -56.44 28.99 -41.25
CA ARG A 362 -56.02 30.25 -40.61
C ARG A 362 -54.51 30.49 -40.80
N LYS A 363 -53.69 29.45 -40.58
CA LYS A 363 -52.24 29.51 -40.80
C LYS A 363 -51.91 29.77 -42.28
N SER A 364 -52.59 29.09 -43.20
CA SER A 364 -52.40 29.20 -44.65
C SER A 364 -52.66 30.62 -45.17
N VAL A 365 -53.63 31.34 -44.60
CA VAL A 365 -53.92 32.75 -44.96
C VAL A 365 -53.04 33.77 -44.24
N GLY A 366 -52.03 33.32 -43.48
CA GLY A 366 -51.07 34.20 -42.78
C GLY A 366 -51.65 34.95 -41.59
N MET A 367 -52.74 34.45 -41.00
CA MET A 367 -53.29 35.02 -39.76
C MET A 367 -52.41 34.64 -38.56
N ASP A 368 -52.44 35.49 -37.53
CA ASP A 368 -51.73 35.23 -36.28
C ASP A 368 -52.32 34.00 -35.57
N MET A 369 -51.45 33.08 -35.17
CA MET A 369 -51.77 31.83 -34.46
C MET A 369 -51.52 31.93 -32.94
N SER A 370 -50.94 33.03 -32.46
CA SER A 370 -50.52 33.18 -31.05
C SER A 370 -51.66 33.06 -30.02
N LEU A 371 -52.91 33.27 -30.44
CA LEU A 371 -54.12 33.17 -29.63
C LEU A 371 -54.96 31.94 -29.98
N THR A 372 -54.35 30.90 -30.53
CA THR A 372 -55.02 29.65 -30.92
C THR A 372 -54.35 28.46 -30.24
N SER A 373 -55.02 27.31 -30.28
CA SER A 373 -54.45 26.05 -29.78
C SER A 373 -53.43 25.41 -30.73
N TRP A 374 -52.91 26.15 -31.72
CA TRP A 374 -51.95 25.62 -32.70
C TRP A 374 -50.68 25.10 -32.04
N TYR A 375 -50.37 23.83 -32.30
CA TYR A 375 -49.12 23.21 -31.90
C TYR A 375 -48.03 23.45 -32.95
N ASP A 376 -46.96 24.17 -32.58
CA ASP A 376 -45.89 24.49 -33.54
C ASP A 376 -44.88 23.34 -33.67
N SER A 377 -44.82 22.72 -34.86
CA SER A 377 -43.83 21.71 -35.23
C SER A 377 -43.47 21.84 -36.71
N ILE A 378 -42.40 21.16 -37.14
CA ILE A 378 -41.95 21.18 -38.54
C ILE A 378 -42.98 20.61 -39.53
N ASN A 379 -43.96 19.86 -39.03
CA ASN A 379 -44.89 19.05 -39.81
C ASN A 379 -46.37 19.32 -39.46
N THR A 380 -46.67 20.26 -38.56
CA THR A 380 -48.04 20.50 -38.12
C THR A 380 -48.90 20.97 -39.28
N GLY A 381 -50.01 20.27 -39.53
CA GLY A 381 -51.01 20.65 -40.51
C GLY A 381 -50.60 20.42 -41.96
N ASP A 382 -49.47 19.76 -42.21
CA ASP A 382 -49.11 19.22 -43.53
C ASP A 382 -49.71 17.80 -43.60
N ALA A 383 -50.95 17.69 -44.07
CA ALA A 383 -51.71 16.45 -44.06
C ALA A 383 -51.45 15.58 -45.30
N ASN A 384 -50.79 16.13 -46.33
CA ASN A 384 -50.46 15.41 -47.56
C ASN A 384 -48.98 15.04 -47.73
N CYS A 385 -48.11 15.42 -46.78
CA CYS A 385 -46.68 15.12 -46.83
C CYS A 385 -45.94 15.75 -48.02
N ASP A 386 -46.43 16.89 -48.52
CA ASP A 386 -45.74 17.66 -49.56
C ASP A 386 -44.69 18.64 -49.00
N GLY A 387 -44.60 18.76 -47.67
CA GLY A 387 -43.67 19.65 -46.96
C GLY A 387 -44.19 21.08 -46.80
N VAL A 388 -45.45 21.35 -47.15
CA VAL A 388 -46.04 22.70 -47.13
C VAL A 388 -47.43 22.67 -46.52
N THR A 389 -47.59 23.25 -45.32
CA THR A 389 -48.90 23.51 -44.70
C THR A 389 -49.70 24.55 -45.49
N ASN A 390 -50.75 24.12 -46.21
CA ASN A 390 -51.56 24.98 -47.05
C ASN A 390 -53.06 24.61 -47.04
N THR A 391 -53.86 25.19 -47.93
CA THR A 391 -55.31 24.93 -47.98
C THR A 391 -55.66 23.51 -48.42
N THR A 392 -54.77 22.83 -49.13
CA THR A 392 -54.94 21.43 -49.56
C THR A 392 -55.01 20.53 -48.33
N ASP A 393 -54.12 20.75 -47.37
CA ASP A 393 -54.09 20.02 -46.11
C ASP A 393 -55.35 20.24 -45.28
N ALA A 394 -55.77 21.51 -45.15
CA ALA A 394 -57.02 21.84 -44.47
C ALA A 394 -58.21 21.10 -45.08
N MET A 395 -58.21 20.89 -46.41
CA MET A 395 -59.30 20.21 -47.10
C MET A 395 -59.26 18.70 -46.91
N LEU A 396 -58.08 18.11 -46.81
CA LEU A 396 -57.93 16.69 -46.49
C LEU A 396 -58.35 16.42 -45.03
N ILE A 397 -57.97 17.29 -44.11
CA ILE A 397 -58.39 17.22 -42.69
C ILE A 397 -59.91 17.34 -42.62
N LEU A 398 -60.51 18.26 -43.36
CA LEU A 398 -61.96 18.41 -43.43
C LEU A 398 -62.63 17.16 -44.00
N ARG A 399 -62.10 16.60 -45.10
CA ARG A 399 -62.60 15.36 -45.72
C ARG A 399 -62.58 14.19 -44.73
N ASN A 400 -61.48 14.02 -43.99
CA ASN A 400 -61.36 13.02 -42.94
C ASN A 400 -62.36 13.24 -41.81
N SER A 401 -62.53 14.50 -41.35
CA SER A 401 -63.43 14.85 -40.25
C SER A 401 -64.91 14.52 -40.51
N ILE A 402 -65.31 14.44 -41.77
CA ILE A 402 -66.67 14.07 -42.19
C ILE A 402 -66.79 12.61 -42.61
N GLY A 403 -65.75 11.80 -42.40
CA GLY A 403 -65.75 10.36 -42.64
C GLY A 403 -65.77 9.96 -44.11
N LEU A 404 -65.30 10.83 -45.01
CA LEU A 404 -65.14 10.47 -46.41
C LEU A 404 -63.91 9.59 -46.60
N ASP A 405 -63.99 8.69 -47.58
CA ASP A 405 -62.87 7.80 -47.93
C ASP A 405 -61.63 8.62 -48.32
N MET A 406 -60.49 8.29 -47.72
CA MET A 406 -59.19 8.94 -47.93
C MET A 406 -58.27 8.13 -48.85
N SER A 407 -58.66 6.91 -49.26
CA SER A 407 -57.81 5.97 -50.02
C SER A 407 -57.34 6.50 -51.40
N GLU A 408 -58.10 7.42 -52.00
CA GLU A 408 -57.77 8.07 -53.28
C GLU A 408 -57.17 9.49 -53.09
N THR A 409 -56.68 9.81 -51.89
CA THR A 409 -56.08 11.12 -51.60
C THR A 409 -54.62 10.97 -51.21
N ASP A 410 -53.89 12.08 -51.28
CA ASP A 410 -52.50 12.16 -50.81
C ASP A 410 -52.40 12.20 -49.27
N TRP A 411 -53.43 11.79 -48.52
CA TRP A 411 -53.42 11.79 -47.05
C TRP A 411 -52.32 10.90 -46.49
N CYS A 412 -51.48 11.47 -45.64
CA CYS A 412 -50.47 10.72 -44.90
C CYS A 412 -50.85 10.63 -43.42
N LEU A 413 -50.76 9.41 -42.89
CA LEU A 413 -51.01 9.07 -41.48
C LEU A 413 -49.85 9.47 -40.59
#